data_AF-A0A0F9JQL0-F1
#
_entry.id   AF-A0A0F9JQL0-F1
#
_cell.length_a   1.000
_cell.length_b   1.000
_cell.length_c   1.000
_cell.angle_alpha   90.00
_cell.angle_beta   90.00
_cell.angle_gamma   90.00
#
_symmetry.space_group_name_H-M   'P 1'
#
loop_
_entity.id
_entity.type
_entity.pdbx_description
1 polymer ?
#
loop_
_entity_poly.entity_id
_entity_poly.type
_entity_poly.pdbx_seq_one_letter_code
_entity_poly.pdbx_strand_id
1 'polypeptide(L)'
;MAWSIVRSAEKTLHLLKQNGLELEGDEANSLLQHGHAQMFGFNCKVANVVGTNSFRVRVCSEWFQSFSVAKPRIRTSPVEFDYQLLPTRKYLFALYYLALRDYACQLEMERDRWFREPNWGLVVDEERGLFTWKEGNTLRFPLLVLSSPLDLDLRAKQYHAQPVT
;
A
#
# COMPACT_ATOMS: atom_id res chain seq x y z
N MET A 1 2.26 -14.86 12.89
CA MET A 1 1.57 -15.50 11.75
C MET A 1 0.81 -14.39 11.02
N ALA A 2 0.82 -14.36 9.68
CA ALA A 2 0.10 -13.33 8.93
C ALA A 2 -1.42 -13.48 9.12
N TRP A 3 -2.14 -12.35 9.09
CA TRP A 3 -3.59 -12.35 9.16
C TRP A 3 -4.19 -12.95 7.88
N SER A 4 -5.39 -13.52 8.00
CA SER A 4 -6.18 -13.87 6.83
C SER A 4 -6.60 -12.62 6.06
N ILE A 5 -6.92 -12.82 4.77
CA ILE A 5 -7.46 -11.77 3.91
C ILE A 5 -8.71 -11.16 4.54
N VAL A 6 -9.66 -12.02 4.94
CA VAL A 6 -10.93 -11.61 5.56
C VAL A 6 -10.69 -10.72 6.78
N ARG A 7 -9.84 -11.14 7.72
CA ARG A 7 -9.55 -10.36 8.93
C ARG A 7 -8.93 -8.99 8.62
N SER A 8 -8.05 -8.93 7.63
CA SER A 8 -7.40 -7.68 7.21
C SER A 8 -8.38 -6.74 6.51
N ALA A 9 -9.28 -7.31 5.69
CA ALA A 9 -10.35 -6.59 5.02
C ALA A 9 -11.39 -6.06 6.02
N GLU A 10 -11.85 -6.86 6.98
CA GLU A 10 -12.76 -6.43 8.05
C GLU A 10 -12.18 -5.25 8.84
N LYS A 11 -10.89 -5.31 9.20
CA LYS A 11 -10.22 -4.20 9.88
C LYS A 11 -10.17 -2.94 9.01
N THR A 12 -9.94 -3.11 7.71
CA THR A 12 -9.94 -2.00 6.74
C THR A 12 -11.33 -1.36 6.64
N LEU A 13 -12.38 -2.17 6.46
CA LEU A 13 -13.78 -1.70 6.43
C LEU A 13 -14.17 -0.99 7.73
N HIS A 14 -13.75 -1.51 8.87
CA HIS A 14 -14.01 -0.87 10.16
C HIS A 14 -13.36 0.51 10.25
N LEU A 15 -12.08 0.65 9.86
CA LEU A 15 -11.38 1.93 9.89
C LEU A 15 -11.95 2.93 8.88
N LEU A 16 -12.35 2.48 7.69
CA LEU A 16 -13.06 3.31 6.71
C LEU A 16 -14.34 3.88 7.32
N LYS A 17 -15.17 3.01 7.91
CA LYS A 17 -16.43 3.42 8.55
C LYS A 17 -16.19 4.41 9.70
N GLN A 18 -15.14 4.23 10.49
CA GLN A 18 -14.77 5.18 11.55
C GLN A 18 -14.44 6.58 11.03
N ASN A 19 -13.93 6.67 9.79
CA ASN A 19 -13.63 7.93 9.13
C ASN A 19 -14.80 8.46 8.28
N GLY A 20 -16.00 7.87 8.41
CA GLY A 20 -17.17 8.25 7.61
C GLY A 20 -17.07 7.85 6.13
N LEU A 21 -16.19 6.90 5.81
CA LEU A 21 -16.01 6.35 4.48
C LEU A 21 -16.76 5.02 4.38
N GLU A 22 -17.84 5.00 3.64
CA GLU A 22 -18.60 3.78 3.38
C GLU A 22 -18.31 3.29 1.95
N LEU A 23 -18.09 1.98 1.83
CA LEU A 23 -17.94 1.32 0.55
C LEU A 23 -19.28 0.70 0.14
N GLU A 24 -19.52 0.62 -1.16
CA GLU A 24 -20.68 -0.08 -1.69
C GLU A 24 -20.59 -1.59 -1.44
N GLY A 25 -21.72 -2.29 -1.49
CA GLY A 25 -21.79 -3.72 -1.16
C GLY A 25 -20.81 -4.57 -1.98
N ASP A 26 -20.69 -4.29 -3.28
CA ASP A 26 -19.80 -5.02 -4.18
C ASP A 26 -18.31 -4.73 -3.90
N GLU A 27 -17.97 -3.48 -3.60
CA GLU A 27 -16.60 -3.08 -3.23
C GLU A 27 -16.18 -3.74 -1.91
N ALA A 28 -17.05 -3.72 -0.90
CA ALA A 28 -16.80 -4.35 0.39
C ALA A 28 -16.65 -5.88 0.25
N ASN A 29 -17.51 -6.51 -0.55
CA ASN A 29 -17.43 -7.94 -0.84
C ASN A 29 -16.12 -8.31 -1.54
N SER A 30 -15.72 -7.53 -2.54
CA SER A 30 -14.44 -7.73 -3.24
C SER A 30 -13.25 -7.64 -2.29
N LEU A 31 -13.26 -6.67 -1.37
CA LEU A 31 -12.23 -6.53 -0.35
C LEU A 31 -12.16 -7.77 0.57
N LEU A 32 -13.30 -8.27 1.04
CA LEU A 32 -13.39 -9.45 1.92
C LEU A 32 -12.93 -10.74 1.24
N GLN A 33 -13.28 -10.92 -0.04
CA GLN A 33 -12.97 -12.13 -0.79
C GLN A 33 -11.54 -12.14 -1.36
N HIS A 34 -11.06 -10.99 -1.82
CA HIS A 34 -9.83 -10.92 -2.62
C HIS A 34 -8.74 -10.01 -2.02
N GLY A 35 -9.05 -9.29 -0.94
CA GLY A 35 -8.13 -8.36 -0.29
C GLY A 35 -7.82 -7.13 -1.15
N HIS A 36 -8.65 -6.82 -2.14
CA HIS A 36 -8.57 -5.62 -2.94
C HIS A 36 -9.95 -5.23 -3.47
N ALA A 37 -10.16 -3.95 -3.71
CA ALA A 37 -11.39 -3.41 -4.28
C ALA A 37 -11.08 -2.11 -5.04
N GLN A 38 -11.95 -1.72 -5.97
CA GLN A 38 -11.97 -0.35 -6.46
C GLN A 38 -12.62 0.51 -5.37
N MET A 39 -11.98 1.61 -4.98
CA MET A 39 -12.48 2.52 -3.96
C MET A 39 -12.19 3.94 -4.42
N PHE A 40 -13.22 4.78 -4.50
CA PHE A 40 -13.09 6.20 -4.88
C PHE A 40 -12.34 6.40 -6.21
N GLY A 41 -12.56 5.49 -7.17
CA GLY A 41 -11.91 5.52 -8.48
C GLY A 41 -10.50 4.89 -8.55
N PHE A 42 -9.96 4.39 -7.44
CA PHE A 42 -8.63 3.79 -7.38
C PHE A 42 -8.68 2.29 -7.04
N ASN A 43 -7.79 1.51 -7.63
CA ASN A 43 -7.64 0.10 -7.27
C ASN A 43 -6.78 -0.01 -5.99
N CYS A 44 -7.43 -0.36 -4.89
CA CYS A 44 -6.83 -0.41 -3.57
C CYS A 44 -6.65 -1.86 -3.13
N LYS A 45 -5.43 -2.22 -2.69
CA LYS A 45 -5.11 -3.53 -2.13
C LYS A 45 -4.80 -3.43 -0.65
N VAL A 46 -5.42 -4.27 0.18
CA VAL A 46 -5.01 -4.42 1.59
C VAL A 46 -3.67 -5.15 1.65
N ALA A 47 -2.69 -4.56 2.31
CA ALA A 47 -1.40 -5.18 2.53
C ALA A 47 -1.52 -6.39 3.45
N ASN A 48 -0.59 -7.34 3.32
CA ASN A 48 -0.58 -8.53 4.18
C ASN A 48 -0.15 -8.12 5.59
N VAL A 49 -1.05 -8.17 6.56
CA VAL A 49 -0.76 -7.84 7.96
C VAL A 49 0.01 -9.00 8.60
N VAL A 50 1.24 -8.75 9.06
CA VAL A 50 2.12 -9.75 9.69
C VAL A 50 2.17 -9.59 11.21
N GLY A 51 1.95 -8.37 11.69
CA GLY A 51 1.82 -8.00 13.10
C GLY A 51 1.11 -6.65 13.23
N THR A 52 0.94 -6.15 14.45
CA THR A 52 0.14 -4.94 14.74
C THR A 52 0.51 -3.74 13.85
N ASN A 53 1.80 -3.50 13.68
CA ASN A 53 2.34 -2.42 12.85
C ASN A 53 3.32 -2.94 11.80
N SER A 54 3.22 -4.21 11.41
CA SER A 54 4.12 -4.80 10.43
C SER A 54 3.34 -5.42 9.29
N PHE A 55 3.71 -5.04 8.07
CA PHE A 55 2.98 -5.39 6.87
C PHE A 55 3.94 -5.92 5.82
N ARG A 56 3.41 -6.64 4.83
CA ARG A 56 4.10 -6.87 3.57
C ARG A 56 3.33 -6.22 2.44
N VAL A 57 4.03 -5.36 1.72
CA VAL A 57 3.52 -4.66 0.54
C VAL A 57 4.09 -5.28 -0.72
N ARG A 58 3.34 -5.21 -1.80
CA ARG A 58 3.76 -5.70 -3.11
C ARG A 58 4.59 -4.66 -3.83
N VAL A 59 5.78 -5.03 -4.26
CA VAL A 59 6.72 -4.21 -5.02
C VAL A 59 6.81 -4.74 -6.45
N CYS A 60 6.96 -3.86 -7.44
CA CYS A 60 7.16 -4.27 -8.83
C CYS A 60 8.66 -4.38 -9.12
N SER A 61 9.12 -5.57 -9.53
CA SER A 61 10.52 -5.78 -9.90
C SER A 61 10.94 -5.00 -11.15
N GLU A 62 9.98 -4.59 -12.00
CA GLU A 62 10.23 -3.83 -13.22
C GLU A 62 10.78 -2.42 -12.94
N TRP A 63 10.49 -1.86 -11.75
CA TRP A 63 10.93 -0.52 -11.33
C TRP A 63 12.45 -0.32 -11.28
N PHE A 64 13.20 -1.43 -11.26
CA PHE A 64 14.64 -1.45 -11.06
C PHE A 64 15.41 -1.95 -12.30
N GLN A 65 14.68 -2.24 -13.38
CA GLN A 65 15.26 -2.64 -14.65
C GLN A 65 15.18 -1.52 -15.68
N SER A 66 14.25 -0.57 -15.49
CA SER A 66 14.02 0.58 -16.35
C SER A 66 13.35 1.71 -15.57
N PHE A 67 13.15 2.86 -16.21
CA PHE A 67 12.30 3.95 -15.70
C PHE A 67 10.79 3.59 -15.70
N SER A 68 10.46 2.32 -15.44
CA SER A 68 9.09 1.81 -15.46
C SER A 68 8.23 2.45 -14.37
N VAL A 69 7.05 2.89 -14.77
CA VAL A 69 5.95 3.34 -13.91
C VAL A 69 4.85 2.29 -13.79
N ALA A 70 5.19 1.02 -14.00
CA ALA A 70 4.24 -0.09 -13.90
C ALA A 70 3.63 -0.16 -12.50
N LYS A 71 2.35 -0.50 -12.40
CA LYS A 71 1.69 -0.69 -11.12
C LYS A 71 1.96 -2.10 -10.56
N PRO A 72 1.99 -2.28 -9.23
CA PRO A 72 2.02 -3.61 -8.63
C PRO A 72 0.76 -4.39 -9.03
N ARG A 73 0.92 -5.67 -9.39
CA ARG A 73 -0.20 -6.55 -9.76
C ARG A 73 0.00 -7.97 -9.25
N ILE A 74 -1.10 -8.68 -8.97
CA ILE A 74 -1.04 -10.11 -8.66
C ILE A 74 -0.79 -10.86 -9.97
N ARG A 75 0.11 -11.86 -10.00
CA ARG A 75 0.45 -12.58 -11.25
C ARG A 75 -0.77 -13.20 -11.94
N THR A 76 -1.75 -13.63 -11.16
CA THR A 76 -2.98 -14.30 -11.64
C THR A 76 -4.15 -13.33 -11.84
N SER A 77 -3.96 -12.02 -11.63
CA SER A 77 -5.02 -11.03 -11.77
C SER A 77 -4.59 -9.94 -12.75
N PRO A 78 -5.46 -9.49 -13.66
CA PRO A 78 -5.18 -8.32 -14.48
C PRO A 78 -5.23 -7.01 -13.67
N VAL A 79 -5.69 -7.05 -12.41
CA VAL A 79 -5.84 -5.86 -11.58
C VAL A 79 -4.47 -5.32 -11.16
N GLU A 80 -4.26 -4.06 -11.52
CA GLU A 80 -3.14 -3.23 -11.12
C GLU A 80 -3.55 -2.32 -9.95
N PHE A 81 -2.70 -2.18 -8.94
CA PHE A 81 -3.03 -1.46 -7.72
C PHE A 81 -2.41 -0.07 -7.70
N ASP A 82 -3.24 0.94 -7.48
CA ASP A 82 -2.83 2.32 -7.25
C ASP A 82 -2.32 2.51 -5.84
N TYR A 83 -3.00 1.89 -4.86
CA TYR A 83 -2.74 2.06 -3.45
C TYR A 83 -2.61 0.72 -2.72
N GLN A 84 -1.71 0.71 -1.75
CA GLN A 84 -1.66 -0.32 -0.73
C GLN A 84 -2.14 0.24 0.61
N LEU A 85 -3.19 -0.39 1.13
CA LEU A 85 -3.84 -0.01 2.37
C LEU A 85 -3.18 -0.74 3.54
N LEU A 86 -2.78 0.01 4.56
CA LEU A 86 -2.11 -0.47 5.76
C LEU A 86 -3.04 -0.23 6.97
N PRO A 87 -3.91 -1.19 7.32
CA PRO A 87 -4.79 -1.06 8.46
C PRO A 87 -4.00 -1.24 9.76
N THR A 88 -3.71 -0.15 10.48
CA THR A 88 -3.06 -0.19 11.81
C THR A 88 -4.12 -0.24 12.91
N ARG A 89 -3.74 0.05 14.16
CA ARG A 89 -4.67 -0.01 15.29
C ARG A 89 -5.73 1.08 15.21
N LYS A 90 -5.30 2.33 15.00
CA LYS A 90 -6.10 3.56 15.01
C LYS A 90 -6.31 4.14 13.62
N TYR A 91 -5.35 3.97 12.70
CA TYR A 91 -5.40 4.62 11.39
C TYR A 91 -5.47 3.60 10.25
N LEU A 92 -6.03 4.07 9.13
CA LEU A 92 -5.87 3.42 7.85
C LEU A 92 -4.90 4.28 7.05
N PHE A 93 -3.72 3.75 6.75
CA PHE A 93 -2.79 4.43 5.87
C PHE A 93 -2.93 3.93 4.44
N ALA A 94 -2.63 4.80 3.48
CA ALA A 94 -2.53 4.50 2.07
C ALA A 94 -1.11 4.78 1.58
N LEU A 95 -0.58 3.88 0.76
CA LEU A 95 0.71 4.03 0.12
C LEU A 95 0.54 3.95 -1.39
N TYR A 96 0.72 5.11 -2.05
CA TYR A 96 0.60 5.24 -3.50
C TYR A 96 1.75 4.52 -4.21
N TYR A 97 1.47 3.89 -5.34
CA TYR A 97 2.45 3.02 -6.00
C TYR A 97 3.69 3.78 -6.52
N LEU A 98 3.56 5.02 -6.99
CA LEU A 98 4.72 5.83 -7.40
C LEU A 98 5.57 6.24 -6.18
N ALA A 99 4.94 6.59 -5.07
CA ALA A 99 5.65 6.83 -3.81
C ALA A 99 6.42 5.58 -3.37
N LEU A 100 5.75 4.43 -3.40
CA LEU A 100 6.36 3.15 -3.07
C LEU A 100 7.54 2.82 -3.99
N ARG A 101 7.41 3.07 -5.30
CA ARG A 101 8.50 2.92 -6.27
C ARG A 101 9.70 3.75 -5.85
N ASP A 102 9.53 5.05 -5.62
CA ASP A 102 10.63 5.95 -5.28
C ASP A 102 11.31 5.52 -3.97
N TYR A 103 10.52 5.13 -2.96
CA TYR A 103 11.04 4.64 -1.68
C TYR A 103 11.75 3.28 -1.81
N ALA A 104 11.30 2.41 -2.72
CA ALA A 104 11.92 1.13 -2.98
C ALA A 104 13.21 1.28 -3.79
N CYS A 105 13.27 2.19 -4.77
CA CYS A 105 14.48 2.51 -5.53
C CYS A 105 15.61 3.05 -4.65
N GLN A 106 15.30 3.73 -3.53
CA GLN A 106 16.31 4.12 -2.54
C GLN A 106 16.99 2.93 -1.84
N LEU A 107 16.48 1.71 -1.98
CA LEU A 107 17.09 0.46 -1.49
C LEU A 107 17.87 -0.31 -2.56
N GLU A 108 18.11 0.26 -3.74
CA GLU A 108 18.74 -0.46 -4.87
C GLU A 108 20.11 -1.06 -4.51
N MET A 109 20.87 -0.43 -3.62
CA MET A 109 22.16 -0.96 -3.15
C MET A 109 22.06 -2.31 -2.42
N GLU A 110 20.87 -2.70 -1.95
CA GLU A 110 20.60 -3.99 -1.30
C GLU A 110 19.80 -4.95 -2.20
N ARG A 111 19.84 -4.75 -3.53
CA ARG A 111 19.02 -5.46 -4.53
C ARG A 111 18.98 -6.98 -4.36
N ASP A 112 20.12 -7.64 -4.14
CA ASP A 112 20.16 -9.11 -4.04
C ASP A 112 19.37 -9.68 -2.86
N ARG A 113 19.16 -8.86 -1.83
CA ARG A 113 18.37 -9.21 -0.64
C ARG A 113 16.88 -9.03 -0.90
N TRP A 114 16.49 -7.90 -1.47
CA TRP A 114 15.09 -7.50 -1.57
C TRP A 114 14.36 -8.16 -2.75
N PHE A 115 15.06 -8.54 -3.81
CA PHE A 115 14.45 -8.88 -5.09
C PHE A 115 14.07 -10.35 -5.25
N ARG A 116 14.30 -11.16 -4.21
CA ARG A 116 13.92 -12.58 -4.22
C ARG A 116 12.41 -12.78 -4.11
N GLU A 117 11.69 -11.81 -3.54
CA GLU A 117 10.24 -11.88 -3.37
C GLU A 117 9.55 -10.57 -3.75
N PRO A 118 8.34 -10.61 -4.36
CA PRO A 118 7.59 -9.41 -4.70
C PRO A 118 6.92 -8.77 -3.48
N ASN A 119 6.99 -9.38 -2.29
CA ASN A 119 6.35 -8.88 -1.07
C ASN A 119 7.41 -8.40 -0.08
N TRP A 120 7.54 -7.10 0.09
CA TRP A 120 8.56 -6.49 0.94
C TRP A 120 7.96 -6.10 2.28
N GLY A 121 8.70 -6.40 3.35
CA GLY A 121 8.25 -6.14 4.71
C GLY A 121 8.44 -4.66 5.08
N LEU A 122 7.46 -4.07 5.74
CA LEU A 122 7.57 -2.74 6.35
C LEU A 122 7.09 -2.75 7.81
N VAL A 123 7.53 -1.75 8.56
CA VAL A 123 7.11 -1.48 9.94
C VAL A 123 6.63 -0.03 10.01
N VAL A 124 5.43 0.18 10.55
CA VAL A 124 4.77 1.48 10.66
C VAL A 124 4.97 2.06 12.06
N ASP A 125 5.45 3.30 12.11
CA ASP A 125 5.35 4.17 13.28
C ASP A 125 4.04 4.95 13.16
N GLU A 126 3.01 4.42 13.81
CA GLU A 126 1.64 4.91 13.71
C GLU A 126 1.48 6.35 14.20
N GLU A 127 2.17 6.71 15.29
CA GLU A 127 2.05 8.03 15.91
C GLU A 127 2.72 9.12 15.06
N ARG A 128 3.71 8.74 14.26
CA ARG A 128 4.42 9.67 13.36
C ARG A 128 3.92 9.63 11.91
N GLY A 129 3.08 8.66 11.55
CA GLY A 129 2.66 8.44 10.17
C GLY A 129 3.82 8.11 9.24
N LEU A 130 4.80 7.34 9.73
CA LEU A 130 6.00 6.96 8.98
C LEU A 130 6.10 5.44 8.87
N PHE A 131 6.84 4.94 7.88
CA PHE A 131 7.28 3.55 7.87
C PHE A 131 8.78 3.43 7.62
N THR A 132 9.34 2.31 8.06
CA THR A 132 10.68 1.84 7.70
C THR A 132 10.56 0.48 7.01
N TRP A 133 11.46 0.18 6.08
CA TRP A 133 11.57 -1.17 5.56
C TRP A 133 11.98 -2.11 6.68
N LYS A 134 11.23 -3.19 6.89
CA LYS A 134 11.62 -4.24 7.83
C LYS A 134 12.95 -4.75 7.34
N GLU A 135 13.96 -4.93 8.20
CA GLU A 135 15.24 -5.52 7.79
C GLU A 135 16.09 -4.69 6.80
N GLY A 136 15.64 -3.53 6.32
CA GLY A 136 16.40 -2.67 5.39
C GLY A 136 17.16 -1.54 6.09
N ASN A 137 17.34 -0.43 5.37
CA ASN A 137 17.92 0.79 5.92
C ASN A 137 17.03 1.44 6.99
N THR A 138 17.62 2.35 7.77
CA THR A 138 16.92 3.11 8.83
C THR A 138 16.14 4.32 8.30
N LEU A 139 16.04 4.47 6.98
CA LEU A 139 15.30 5.57 6.38
C LEU A 139 13.81 5.45 6.72
N ARG A 140 13.19 6.60 6.93
CA ARG A 140 11.79 6.73 7.30
C ARG A 140 11.06 7.42 6.17
N PHE A 141 9.94 6.83 5.77
CA PHE A 141 9.15 7.29 4.64
C PHE A 141 7.75 7.69 5.11
N PRO A 142 7.19 8.79 4.60
CA PRO A 142 5.88 9.26 5.02
C PRO A 142 4.76 8.39 4.44
N LEU A 143 3.73 8.17 5.25
CA LEU A 143 2.47 7.55 4.88
C LEU A 143 1.34 8.58 4.80
N LEU A 144 0.39 8.34 3.90
CA LEU A 144 -0.85 9.11 3.84
C LEU A 144 -1.87 8.49 4.79
N VAL A 145 -2.39 9.25 5.75
CA VAL A 145 -3.58 8.84 6.51
C VAL A 145 -4.79 8.98 5.61
N LEU A 146 -5.58 7.92 5.47
CA LEU A 146 -6.83 7.93 4.71
C LEU A 146 -7.98 8.38 5.62
N SER A 147 -8.30 9.66 5.56
CA SER A 147 -9.36 10.33 6.31
C SER A 147 -10.53 10.78 5.44
N SER A 148 -10.30 10.98 4.14
CA SER A 148 -11.29 11.42 3.15
C SER A 148 -11.03 10.77 1.79
N PRO A 149 -12.04 10.66 0.89
CA PRO A 149 -11.81 10.19 -0.47
C PRO A 149 -10.84 11.09 -1.25
N LEU A 150 -10.82 12.39 -0.93
CA LEU A 150 -9.96 13.38 -1.58
C LEU A 150 -8.47 13.13 -1.30
N ASP A 151 -8.13 12.45 -0.19
CA ASP A 151 -6.75 12.19 0.17
C ASP A 151 -6.04 11.36 -0.93
N LEU A 152 -6.75 10.39 -1.51
CA LEU A 152 -6.22 9.56 -2.60
C LEU A 152 -6.06 10.36 -3.90
N ASP A 153 -7.03 11.22 -4.23
CA ASP A 153 -6.98 12.03 -5.44
C ASP A 153 -5.86 13.09 -5.36
N LEU A 154 -5.76 13.80 -4.24
CA LEU A 154 -4.70 14.79 -4.02
C LEU A 154 -3.32 14.16 -4.09
N ARG A 155 -3.13 12.98 -3.48
CA ARG A 155 -1.85 12.27 -3.51
C ARG A 155 -1.48 11.81 -4.92
N ALA A 156 -2.44 11.30 -5.70
CA ALA A 156 -2.19 10.93 -7.09
C ALA A 156 -1.82 12.15 -7.94
N LYS A 157 -2.55 13.27 -7.79
CA LYS A 157 -2.25 14.54 -8.48
C LYS A 157 -0.87 15.09 -8.16
N GLN A 158 -0.44 15.02 -6.90
CA GLN A 158 0.91 15.45 -6.50
C GLN A 158 2.02 14.74 -7.28
N TYR A 159 1.90 13.44 -7.51
CA TYR A 159 2.90 12.67 -8.26
C TYR A 159 2.82 12.90 -9.76
N HIS A 160 1.63 13.09 -10.32
CA HIS A 160 1.47 13.37 -11.75
C HIS A 160 1.82 14.81 -12.14
N ALA A 161 1.80 15.74 -11.18
CA ALA A 161 2.21 17.13 -11.39
C ALA A 161 3.74 17.34 -11.32
N GLN A 162 4.50 16.35 -10.83
CA GLN A 162 5.95 16.43 -10.81
C GLN A 162 6.51 16.15 -12.21
N PRO A 163 7.29 17.07 -12.81
CA PRO A 163 7.95 16.79 -14.08
C PRO A 163 8.89 15.59 -13.89
N VAL A 164 8.81 14.63 -14.81
CA VAL A 164 9.72 13.48 -14.86
C VAL A 164 11.11 14.03 -15.19
N THR A 165 11.95 14.20 -14.16
CA THR A 165 13.38 14.54 -14.31
C THR A 165 14.22 13.31 -14.57
#